data_AF-A0A1M6ZHL2-F1
#
_entry.id   AF-A0A1M6ZHL2-F1
#
_cell.length_a   1.000
_cell.length_b   1.000
_cell.length_c   1.000
_cell.angle_alpha   90.00
_cell.angle_beta   90.00
_cell.angle_gamma   90.00
#
_symmetry.space_group_name_H-M   'P 1'
#
loop_
_entity.id
_entity.type
_entity.pdbx_description
1 polymer ?
#
loop_
_entity_poly.entity_id
_entity_poly.type
_entity_poly.pdbx_seq_one_letter_code
_entity_poly.pdbx_strand_id
1 'polypeptide(L)'
;MKKLKILAIVVIIAIILLFAPGFFLSKAVVNTASNKESVQPITNNPSEKDTLIELAGQKMPVLKGGLFDRFHSNSPMDIVAKERPDIDLSWFKTIQKQKKEVGFTTYSPNFYYSNSSITAIYTADMAKIKELIPEKVKGLVQPISYTPGKGLIAITSYAYHYCDNDFYNELSISIVTTKPGKSNWGLISLMGELNDKNLWGYVLKLPVNTELARVRGVYGYNLPKWLIPIDYTNEGNNLTFNYYDEKGNFDFSMAGKKLDVSTSTPEITRSNFINLNKQGQLTHGYTDVRAMKKASSKSAEDIQLNLSDGPLSTFIKSLGLSKLVKYDYQPEFQAALYTPELVKDENK
;
A
#
# COMPACT_ATOMS: atom_id res chain seq x y z
N MET A 1 -41.11 3.77 3.14
CA MET A 1 -40.23 4.89 2.73
C MET A 1 -39.49 5.61 3.87
N LYS A 2 -40.03 5.72 5.10
CA LYS A 2 -39.29 6.35 6.24
C LYS A 2 -38.13 5.53 6.82
N LYS A 3 -38.21 4.19 6.86
CA LYS A 3 -37.16 3.32 7.42
C LYS A 3 -35.85 3.26 6.59
N LEU A 4 -35.93 3.46 5.26
CA LEU A 4 -34.76 3.42 4.37
C LEU A 4 -33.89 4.69 4.48
N LYS A 5 -34.49 5.84 4.80
CA LYS A 5 -33.77 7.10 5.04
C LYS A 5 -33.01 7.11 6.37
N ILE A 6 -33.51 6.42 7.39
CA ILE A 6 -32.86 6.34 8.71
C ILE A 6 -31.60 5.46 8.64
N LEU A 7 -31.63 4.35 7.89
CA LEU A 7 -30.47 3.46 7.73
C LEU A 7 -29.30 4.14 6.97
N ALA A 8 -29.61 4.92 5.93
CA ALA A 8 -28.60 5.69 5.19
C ALA A 8 -27.96 6.79 6.06
N ILE A 9 -28.74 7.46 6.92
CA ILE A 9 -28.24 8.50 7.84
C ILE A 9 -27.34 7.89 8.94
N VAL A 10 -27.68 6.71 9.47
CA VAL A 10 -26.88 6.02 10.50
C VAL A 10 -25.54 5.50 9.95
N VAL A 11 -25.50 5.02 8.70
CA VAL A 11 -24.25 4.60 8.04
C VAL A 11 -23.34 5.78 7.74
N ILE A 12 -23.90 6.92 7.32
CA ILE A 12 -23.14 8.16 7.11
C ILE A 12 -22.54 8.68 8.44
N ILE A 13 -23.29 8.61 9.56
CA ILE A 13 -22.79 9.00 10.89
C ILE A 13 -21.68 8.07 11.41
N ALA A 14 -21.72 6.77 11.11
CA ALA A 14 -20.67 5.83 11.51
C ALA A 14 -19.34 6.06 10.76
N ILE A 15 -19.40 6.41 9.47
CA ILE A 15 -18.20 6.80 8.68
C ILE A 15 -17.68 8.18 9.11
N ILE A 16 -18.58 9.13 9.42
CA ILE A 16 -18.22 10.43 10.02
C ILE A 16 -17.39 10.18 11.29
N LEU A 17 -17.81 9.30 12.19
CA LEU A 17 -17.08 9.04 13.43
C LEU A 17 -15.70 8.42 13.22
N LEU A 18 -15.44 7.69 12.14
CA LEU A 18 -14.13 7.06 11.87
C LEU A 18 -13.03 8.06 11.49
N PHE A 19 -13.37 9.16 10.83
CA PHE A 19 -12.41 10.18 10.39
C PHE A 19 -12.67 11.59 10.93
N ALA A 20 -13.80 11.81 11.63
CA ALA A 20 -14.10 13.08 12.25
C ALA A 20 -12.92 13.53 13.12
N PRO A 21 -12.55 14.83 13.08
CA PRO A 21 -11.57 15.41 13.97
C PRO A 21 -12.16 15.39 15.38
N GLY A 22 -12.03 14.25 16.05
CA GLY A 22 -12.37 14.12 17.44
C GLY A 22 -11.40 14.96 18.26
N PHE A 23 -11.91 15.65 19.28
CA PHE A 23 -11.09 16.31 20.29
C PHE A 23 -10.10 15.34 20.99
N PHE A 24 -10.32 14.02 20.87
CA PHE A 24 -9.59 12.94 21.53
C PHE A 24 -8.81 12.01 20.59
N LEU A 25 -8.29 12.50 19.46
CA LEU A 25 -7.31 11.69 18.72
C LEU A 25 -6.04 11.47 19.55
N SER A 26 -5.57 10.23 19.58
CA SER A 26 -4.37 9.82 20.28
C SER A 26 -3.11 10.37 19.59
N LYS A 27 -2.10 10.76 20.38
CA LYS A 27 -0.80 11.16 19.83
C LYS A 27 -0.15 9.95 19.17
N ALA A 28 0.55 10.16 18.06
CA ALA A 28 1.32 9.10 17.43
C ALA A 28 2.36 8.54 18.42
N VAL A 29 2.40 7.22 18.58
CA VAL A 29 3.46 6.55 19.36
C VAL A 29 4.64 6.32 18.43
N VAL A 30 5.58 7.27 18.47
CA VAL A 30 6.83 7.26 17.72
C VAL A 30 7.97 7.21 18.73
N ASN A 31 8.66 6.09 18.79
CA ASN A 31 9.73 5.82 19.75
C ASN A 31 11.09 5.89 19.06
N THR A 32 12.13 6.04 19.86
CA THR A 32 13.50 5.76 19.41
C THR A 32 13.71 4.25 19.44
N ALA A 33 14.19 3.67 18.35
CA ALA A 33 14.45 2.25 18.29
C ALA A 33 15.61 1.85 19.21
N SER A 34 15.51 0.68 19.82
CA SER A 34 16.67 0.01 20.39
C SER A 34 17.57 -0.49 19.27
N ASN A 35 18.88 -0.58 19.53
CA ASN A 35 19.82 -1.18 18.59
C ASN A 35 19.32 -2.58 18.20
N LYS A 36 19.12 -2.79 16.89
CA LYS A 36 18.93 -4.11 16.30
C LYS A 36 20.16 -4.46 15.47
N GLU A 37 20.44 -5.75 15.38
CA GLU A 37 21.52 -6.26 14.54
C GLU A 37 21.29 -5.90 13.08
N SER A 38 22.38 -5.59 12.37
CA SER A 38 22.37 -5.44 10.93
C SER A 38 22.11 -6.79 10.26
N VAL A 39 21.39 -6.78 9.16
CA VAL A 39 21.19 -7.95 8.31
C VAL A 39 22.06 -7.87 7.07
N GLN A 40 22.17 -8.97 6.34
CA GLN A 40 22.83 -8.94 5.04
C GLN A 40 22.03 -8.06 4.08
N PRO A 41 22.68 -7.14 3.34
CA PRO A 41 22.00 -6.38 2.30
C PRO A 41 21.49 -7.33 1.21
N ILE A 42 20.42 -6.94 0.52
CA ILE A 42 19.92 -7.74 -0.58
C ILE A 42 20.93 -7.70 -1.72
N THR A 43 21.34 -8.88 -2.18
CA THR A 43 22.14 -9.03 -3.40
C THR A 43 21.28 -9.69 -4.47
N ASN A 44 21.45 -9.27 -5.73
CA ASN A 44 20.76 -9.88 -6.88
C ASN A 44 21.42 -11.18 -7.34
N ASN A 45 22.25 -11.80 -6.49
CA ASN A 45 22.91 -13.05 -6.80
C ASN A 45 21.89 -14.19 -6.66
N PRO A 46 21.70 -15.03 -7.69
CA PRO A 46 20.78 -16.15 -7.61
C PRO A 46 21.27 -17.17 -6.58
N SER A 47 20.34 -17.72 -5.80
CA SER A 47 20.54 -18.92 -5.00
C SER A 47 20.16 -20.19 -5.77
N GLU A 48 20.38 -21.37 -5.20
CA GLU A 48 19.96 -22.65 -5.80
C GLU A 48 18.44 -22.72 -6.06
N LYS A 49 17.66 -21.99 -5.26
CA LYS A 49 16.20 -21.89 -5.35
C LYS A 49 15.73 -20.95 -6.45
N ASP A 50 16.63 -20.21 -7.08
CA ASP A 50 16.29 -19.19 -8.06
C ASP A 50 16.60 -19.66 -9.49
N THR A 51 15.94 -19.00 -10.42
CA THR A 51 16.27 -18.99 -11.85
C THR A 51 16.41 -17.55 -12.31
N LEU A 52 17.30 -17.32 -13.29
CA LEU A 52 17.53 -15.99 -13.83
C LEU A 52 16.60 -15.73 -15.00
N ILE A 53 15.92 -14.59 -14.95
CA ILE A 53 15.10 -14.09 -16.05
C ILE A 53 15.57 -12.70 -16.47
N GLU A 54 15.11 -12.26 -17.63
CA GLU A 54 15.30 -10.89 -18.10
C GLU A 54 13.94 -10.20 -18.27
N LEU A 55 13.78 -9.03 -17.64
CA LEU A 55 12.56 -8.22 -17.71
C LEU A 55 12.95 -6.75 -17.82
N ALA A 56 12.36 -6.01 -18.75
CA ALA A 56 12.68 -4.60 -18.99
C ALA A 56 14.19 -4.33 -19.18
N GLY A 57 14.92 -5.28 -19.79
CA GLY A 57 16.38 -5.21 -19.96
C GLY A 57 17.17 -5.33 -18.65
N GLN A 58 16.57 -5.87 -17.58
CA GLN A 58 17.20 -6.14 -16.30
C GLN A 58 17.23 -7.65 -16.06
N LYS A 59 18.40 -8.20 -15.74
CA LYS A 59 18.54 -9.58 -15.30
C LYS A 59 18.35 -9.67 -13.80
N MET A 60 17.52 -10.61 -13.35
CA MET A 60 17.19 -10.75 -11.93
C MET A 60 16.81 -12.19 -11.57
N PRO A 61 17.08 -12.61 -10.32
CA PRO A 61 16.60 -13.89 -9.83
C PRO A 61 15.09 -13.84 -9.55
N VAL A 62 14.41 -14.95 -9.85
CA VAL A 62 13.04 -15.25 -9.43
C VAL A 62 12.96 -16.67 -8.89
N LEU A 63 11.96 -16.96 -8.07
CA LEU A 63 11.75 -18.28 -7.49
C LEU A 63 11.57 -19.33 -8.59
N LYS A 64 12.49 -20.31 -8.66
CA LYS A 64 12.43 -21.41 -9.62
C LYS A 64 11.16 -22.24 -9.39
N GLY A 65 10.36 -22.42 -10.44
CA GLY A 65 9.07 -23.09 -10.36
C GLY A 65 7.96 -22.29 -9.67
N GLY A 66 8.24 -21.03 -9.27
CA GLY A 66 7.24 -20.10 -8.76
C GLY A 66 6.21 -19.69 -9.80
N LEU A 67 5.17 -18.99 -9.38
CA LEU A 67 4.12 -18.51 -10.28
C LEU A 67 4.68 -17.58 -11.36
N PHE A 68 5.61 -16.70 -11.00
CA PHE A 68 6.16 -15.76 -11.97
C PHE A 68 7.05 -16.48 -13.00
N ASP A 69 7.92 -17.40 -12.55
CA ASP A 69 8.78 -18.21 -13.43
C ASP A 69 7.97 -19.02 -14.44
N ARG A 70 6.88 -19.66 -13.99
CA ARG A 70 6.08 -20.51 -14.87
C ARG A 70 5.14 -19.75 -15.80
N PHE A 71 4.58 -18.63 -15.34
CA PHE A 71 3.43 -18.02 -16.00
C PHE A 71 3.53 -16.51 -16.26
N HIS A 72 4.59 -15.85 -15.80
CA HIS A 72 4.86 -14.43 -16.07
C HIS A 72 3.64 -13.52 -15.86
N SER A 73 3.05 -13.58 -14.65
CA SER A 73 1.82 -12.87 -14.26
C SER A 73 0.52 -13.30 -14.94
N ASN A 74 0.52 -14.44 -15.65
CA ASN A 74 -0.68 -15.03 -16.23
C ASN A 74 -1.01 -16.40 -15.65
N SER A 75 -0.92 -16.54 -14.33
CA SER A 75 -1.16 -17.81 -13.63
C SER A 75 -2.55 -18.37 -13.93
N PRO A 76 -2.68 -19.60 -14.44
CA PRO A 76 -3.98 -20.25 -14.64
C PRO A 76 -4.71 -20.49 -13.30
N MET A 77 -6.01 -20.22 -13.25
CA MET A 77 -6.79 -20.29 -12.00
C MET A 77 -6.95 -21.74 -11.48
N ASP A 78 -6.93 -22.73 -12.36
CA ASP A 78 -6.95 -24.15 -12.02
C ASP A 78 -5.65 -24.60 -11.32
N ILE A 79 -4.51 -24.09 -11.78
CA ILE A 79 -3.21 -24.32 -11.13
C ILE A 79 -3.21 -23.69 -9.73
N VAL A 80 -3.66 -22.43 -9.62
CA VAL A 80 -3.77 -21.76 -8.32
C VAL A 80 -4.71 -22.50 -7.38
N ALA A 81 -5.86 -22.98 -7.87
CA ALA A 81 -6.82 -23.75 -7.06
C ALA A 81 -6.23 -25.08 -6.56
N LYS A 82 -5.39 -25.73 -7.37
CA LYS A 82 -4.74 -26.99 -7.01
C LYS A 82 -3.64 -26.79 -5.96
N GLU A 83 -2.84 -25.74 -6.10
CA GLU A 83 -1.72 -25.46 -5.19
C GLU A 83 -2.17 -24.80 -3.89
N ARG A 84 -3.25 -24.02 -3.93
CA ARG A 84 -3.84 -23.30 -2.80
C ARG A 84 -5.36 -23.47 -2.74
N PRO A 85 -5.85 -24.68 -2.41
CA PRO A 85 -7.28 -24.98 -2.35
C PRO A 85 -8.01 -24.22 -1.23
N ASP A 86 -7.28 -23.64 -0.29
CA ASP A 86 -7.78 -22.80 0.80
C ASP A 86 -8.19 -21.39 0.36
N ILE A 87 -7.75 -20.93 -0.82
CA ILE A 87 -8.01 -19.58 -1.32
C ILE A 87 -9.33 -19.54 -2.10
N ASP A 88 -10.21 -18.60 -1.73
CA ASP A 88 -11.41 -18.29 -2.51
C ASP A 88 -11.05 -17.55 -3.82
N LEU A 89 -11.11 -18.25 -4.95
CA LEU A 89 -10.82 -17.68 -6.27
C LEU A 89 -12.04 -17.09 -6.98
N SER A 90 -13.23 -17.08 -6.35
CA SER A 90 -14.47 -16.65 -7.00
C SER A 90 -14.38 -15.23 -7.58
N TRP A 91 -13.78 -14.30 -6.85
CA TRP A 91 -13.60 -12.92 -7.31
C TRP A 91 -12.59 -12.80 -8.47
N PHE A 92 -11.46 -13.50 -8.41
CA PHE A 92 -10.48 -13.46 -9.50
C PHE A 92 -11.04 -14.01 -10.82
N LYS A 93 -11.90 -15.04 -10.75
CA LYS A 93 -12.58 -15.61 -11.92
C LYS A 93 -13.51 -14.62 -12.62
N THR A 94 -13.96 -13.55 -11.96
CA THR A 94 -14.76 -12.49 -12.59
C THR A 94 -13.90 -11.44 -13.30
N ILE A 95 -12.58 -11.50 -13.18
CA ILE A 95 -11.67 -10.49 -13.72
C ILE A 95 -10.87 -11.09 -14.88
N GLN A 96 -11.03 -10.52 -16.06
CA GLN A 96 -10.25 -10.92 -17.22
C GLN A 96 -8.88 -10.21 -17.22
N LYS A 97 -7.81 -11.01 -17.26
CA LYS A 97 -6.46 -10.48 -17.51
C LYS A 97 -6.32 -10.04 -18.96
N GLN A 98 -5.68 -8.90 -19.16
CA GLN A 98 -5.34 -8.34 -20.46
C GLN A 98 -3.82 -8.34 -20.62
N LYS A 99 -3.34 -8.78 -21.77
CA LYS A 99 -1.95 -8.59 -22.16
C LYS A 99 -1.68 -7.09 -22.35
N LYS A 100 -0.61 -6.58 -21.76
CA LYS A 100 -0.22 -5.16 -21.77
C LYS A 100 1.27 -5.05 -22.08
N GLU A 101 1.63 -3.95 -22.75
CA GLU A 101 3.02 -3.58 -23.01
C GLU A 101 3.38 -2.37 -22.14
N VAL A 102 4.12 -2.59 -21.06
CA VAL A 102 4.48 -1.59 -20.04
C VAL A 102 5.97 -1.60 -19.79
N GLY A 103 6.77 -1.10 -20.74
CA GLY A 103 8.23 -1.27 -20.75
C GLY A 103 8.70 -2.72 -20.95
N PHE A 104 7.81 -3.69 -20.76
CA PHE A 104 7.91 -5.12 -21.02
C PHE A 104 6.49 -5.69 -21.19
N THR A 105 6.39 -6.87 -21.80
CA THR A 105 5.12 -7.60 -21.94
C THR A 105 4.68 -8.20 -20.61
N THR A 106 3.45 -7.95 -20.18
CA THR A 106 2.86 -8.48 -18.93
C THR A 106 1.37 -8.72 -19.07
N TYR A 107 0.74 -9.28 -18.02
CA TYR A 107 -0.70 -9.42 -17.91
C TYR A 107 -1.25 -8.60 -16.73
N SER A 108 -2.26 -7.79 -17.01
CA SER A 108 -2.93 -6.91 -16.04
C SER A 108 -4.38 -7.34 -15.83
N PRO A 109 -4.90 -7.33 -14.59
CA PRO A 109 -4.19 -6.95 -13.37
C PRO A 109 -3.25 -8.06 -12.86
N ASN A 110 -2.28 -7.65 -12.03
CA ASN A 110 -1.53 -8.58 -11.19
C ASN A 110 -2.41 -9.02 -10.02
N PHE A 111 -2.56 -10.32 -9.81
CA PHE A 111 -3.36 -10.86 -8.74
C PHE A 111 -2.51 -11.16 -7.50
N TYR A 112 -3.06 -10.76 -6.37
CA TYR A 112 -2.55 -10.99 -5.02
C TYR A 112 -3.57 -11.82 -4.26
N TYR A 113 -3.33 -13.13 -4.16
CA TYR A 113 -4.32 -14.11 -3.76
C TYR A 113 -4.50 -14.24 -2.24
N SER A 114 -3.42 -14.06 -1.47
CA SER A 114 -3.45 -14.08 0.00
C SER A 114 -2.34 -13.21 0.55
N ASN A 115 -2.72 -12.25 1.40
CA ASN A 115 -1.84 -11.17 1.83
C ASN A 115 -2.26 -10.67 3.21
N SER A 116 -1.32 -10.08 3.93
CA SER A 116 -1.59 -9.38 5.18
C SER A 116 -1.03 -7.97 5.16
N SER A 117 -1.69 -7.04 5.86
CA SER A 117 -1.18 -5.69 6.03
C SER A 117 -1.55 -5.07 7.37
N ILE A 118 -0.74 -4.10 7.75
CA ILE A 118 -1.05 -3.12 8.79
C ILE A 118 -0.91 -1.72 8.19
N THR A 119 -1.91 -0.87 8.38
CA THR A 119 -1.89 0.53 7.91
C THR A 119 -2.11 1.49 9.05
N ALA A 120 -1.29 2.52 9.14
CA ALA A 120 -1.47 3.64 10.06
C ALA A 120 -1.64 4.93 9.26
N ILE A 121 -2.74 5.64 9.52
CA ILE A 121 -3.01 6.96 8.94
C ILE A 121 -2.75 7.99 10.03
N TYR A 122 -1.78 8.88 9.79
CA TYR A 122 -1.40 9.94 10.71
C TYR A 122 -1.70 11.31 10.13
N THR A 123 -1.98 12.27 11.02
CA THR A 123 -1.86 13.68 10.69
C THR A 123 -0.39 14.09 10.68
N ALA A 124 0.01 14.87 9.68
CA ALA A 124 1.40 15.27 9.43
C ALA A 124 1.48 16.74 9.01
N ASP A 125 2.68 17.31 9.01
CA ASP A 125 2.90 18.71 8.64
C ASP A 125 2.51 18.97 7.17
N MET A 126 1.49 19.83 6.97
CA MET A 126 1.01 20.17 5.63
C MET A 126 2.06 20.89 4.79
N ALA A 127 2.91 21.73 5.38
CA ALA A 127 3.98 22.41 4.63
C ALA A 127 4.95 21.37 4.06
N LYS A 128 5.39 20.43 4.91
CA LYS A 128 6.24 19.31 4.47
C LYS A 128 5.57 18.46 3.39
N ILE A 129 4.31 18.08 3.58
CA ILE A 129 3.53 17.31 2.59
C ILE A 129 3.54 18.02 1.23
N LYS A 130 3.26 19.33 1.21
CA LYS A 130 3.24 20.11 -0.03
C LYS A 130 4.62 20.15 -0.70
N GLU A 131 5.71 20.26 0.04
CA GLU A 131 7.06 20.21 -0.53
C GLU A 131 7.35 18.88 -1.25
N LEU A 132 6.78 17.78 -0.77
CA LEU A 132 7.06 16.43 -1.27
C LEU A 132 6.28 16.04 -2.53
N ILE A 133 5.21 16.77 -2.88
CA ILE A 133 4.43 16.52 -4.09
C ILE A 133 5.04 17.30 -5.26
N PRO A 134 5.41 16.65 -6.38
CA PRO A 134 5.88 17.35 -7.58
C PRO A 134 4.83 18.34 -8.12
N GLU A 135 5.26 19.47 -8.67
CA GLU A 135 4.36 20.51 -9.20
C GLU A 135 3.36 19.97 -10.24
N LYS A 136 3.79 19.08 -11.13
CA LYS A 136 2.89 18.42 -12.11
C LYS A 136 1.76 17.64 -11.42
N VAL A 137 2.07 16.98 -10.29
CA VAL A 137 1.08 16.22 -9.53
C VAL A 137 0.15 17.16 -8.76
N LYS A 138 0.69 18.24 -8.17
CA LYS A 138 -0.12 19.29 -7.50
C LYS A 138 -1.15 19.94 -8.42
N GLY A 139 -0.83 20.07 -9.71
CA GLY A 139 -1.75 20.60 -10.71
C GLY A 139 -3.00 19.75 -10.89
N LEU A 140 -2.96 18.46 -10.52
CA LEU A 140 -4.07 17.52 -10.70
C LEU A 140 -4.75 17.13 -9.38
N VAL A 141 -3.97 16.90 -8.32
CA VAL A 141 -4.46 16.44 -7.02
C VAL A 141 -3.94 17.34 -5.89
N GLN A 142 -4.69 17.43 -4.80
CA GLN A 142 -4.26 18.17 -3.61
C GLN A 142 -4.23 17.28 -2.37
N PRO A 143 -3.27 17.47 -1.45
CA PRO A 143 -3.25 16.75 -0.18
C PRO A 143 -4.50 17.09 0.64
N ILE A 144 -5.17 16.08 1.19
CA ILE A 144 -6.35 16.28 2.04
C ILE A 144 -5.93 17.05 3.30
N SER A 145 -6.62 18.16 3.57
CA SER A 145 -6.47 18.90 4.82
C SER A 145 -7.33 18.27 5.91
N TYR A 146 -6.70 17.79 6.98
CA TYR A 146 -7.39 17.22 8.14
C TYR A 146 -7.85 18.32 9.10
N THR A 147 -6.93 19.21 9.46
CA THR A 147 -7.15 20.46 10.23
C THR A 147 -6.20 21.52 9.66
N PRO A 148 -6.37 22.82 9.95
CA PRO A 148 -5.44 23.84 9.48
C PRO A 148 -3.98 23.46 9.78
N GLY A 149 -3.13 23.49 8.74
CA GLY A 149 -1.71 23.12 8.83
C GLY A 149 -1.41 21.62 8.92
N LYS A 150 -2.40 20.72 8.89
CA LYS A 150 -2.18 19.26 8.97
C LYS A 150 -2.81 18.50 7.79
N GLY A 151 -1.99 17.73 7.10
CA GLY A 151 -2.42 16.78 6.07
C GLY A 151 -2.41 15.34 6.56
N LEU A 152 -2.65 14.40 5.67
CA LEU A 152 -2.71 12.97 5.97
C LEU A 152 -1.61 12.17 5.26
N ILE A 153 -0.89 11.36 6.04
CA ILE A 153 0.05 10.36 5.56
C ILE A 153 -0.47 8.98 5.94
N ALA A 154 -0.51 8.08 4.98
CA ALA A 154 -0.73 6.66 5.22
C ALA A 154 0.61 5.90 5.12
N ILE A 155 0.92 5.14 6.16
CA ILE A 155 2.06 4.23 6.21
C ILE A 155 1.49 2.81 6.28
N THR A 156 1.77 2.01 5.26
CA THR A 156 1.26 0.63 5.17
C THR A 156 2.42 -0.34 5.03
N SER A 157 2.41 -1.38 5.84
CA SER A 157 3.29 -2.54 5.68
C SER A 157 2.50 -3.70 5.09
N TYR A 158 3.00 -4.29 4.01
CA TYR A 158 2.41 -5.44 3.33
C TYR A 158 3.33 -6.65 3.41
N ALA A 159 2.74 -7.81 3.67
CA ALA A 159 3.34 -9.11 3.38
C ALA A 159 2.45 -9.83 2.37
N TYR A 160 2.98 -10.04 1.17
CA TYR A 160 2.32 -10.77 0.10
C TYR A 160 2.73 -12.24 0.20
N HIS A 161 1.81 -13.09 0.62
CA HIS A 161 2.10 -14.50 0.93
C HIS A 161 1.98 -15.38 -0.31
N TYR A 162 1.09 -15.01 -1.23
CA TYR A 162 0.86 -15.74 -2.47
C TYR A 162 0.28 -14.81 -3.54
N CYS A 163 1.08 -14.47 -4.55
CA CYS A 163 0.66 -13.62 -5.67
C CYS A 163 1.38 -14.02 -6.96
N ASP A 164 0.97 -13.42 -8.08
CA ASP A 164 1.60 -13.63 -9.40
C ASP A 164 3.12 -13.35 -9.44
N ASN A 165 3.66 -12.59 -8.46
CA ASN A 165 5.09 -12.30 -8.31
C ASN A 165 5.78 -13.16 -7.25
N ASP A 166 5.14 -14.26 -6.85
CA ASP A 166 5.53 -15.04 -5.67
C ASP A 166 5.41 -14.20 -4.38
N PHE A 167 6.21 -14.50 -3.36
CA PHE A 167 6.09 -13.85 -2.05
C PHE A 167 7.09 -12.69 -1.91
N TYR A 168 6.66 -11.60 -1.28
CA TYR A 168 7.54 -10.47 -0.94
C TYR A 168 6.89 -9.55 0.10
N ASN A 169 7.70 -8.71 0.75
CA ASN A 169 7.25 -7.68 1.68
C ASN A 169 7.45 -6.29 1.05
N GLU A 170 6.61 -5.35 1.46
CA GLU A 170 6.60 -3.98 0.92
C GLU A 170 6.20 -2.97 2.00
N LEU A 171 6.87 -1.83 2.03
CA LEU A 171 6.40 -0.64 2.73
C LEU A 171 5.80 0.31 1.72
N SER A 172 4.69 0.96 2.06
CA SER A 172 4.15 2.11 1.35
C SER A 172 4.06 3.30 2.29
N ILE A 173 4.63 4.43 1.90
CA ILE A 173 4.33 5.74 2.48
C ILE A 173 3.66 6.56 1.39
N SER A 174 2.44 7.02 1.64
CA SER A 174 1.65 7.78 0.69
C SER A 174 1.00 9.00 1.32
N ILE A 175 0.81 10.03 0.50
CA ILE A 175 0.00 11.20 0.85
C ILE A 175 -1.43 10.89 0.42
N VAL A 176 -2.39 11.08 1.33
CA VAL A 176 -3.81 11.00 0.96
C VAL A 176 -4.19 12.29 0.23
N THR A 177 -4.71 12.15 -0.98
CA THR A 177 -5.03 13.29 -1.85
C THR A 177 -6.51 13.30 -2.20
N THR A 178 -6.99 14.40 -2.75
CA THR A 178 -8.27 14.43 -3.45
C THR A 178 -8.22 13.56 -4.70
N LYS A 179 -9.40 13.15 -5.18
CA LYS A 179 -9.60 12.78 -6.58
C LYS A 179 -9.08 13.88 -7.54
N PRO A 180 -8.45 13.51 -8.68
CA PRO A 180 -8.07 14.42 -9.75
C PRO A 180 -9.15 15.43 -10.13
N GLY A 181 -8.74 16.70 -10.24
CA GLY A 181 -9.61 17.79 -10.70
C GLY A 181 -10.75 18.16 -9.74
N LYS A 182 -10.80 17.59 -8.52
CA LYS A 182 -11.81 17.93 -7.52
C LYS A 182 -11.29 18.96 -6.52
N SER A 183 -12.19 19.86 -6.12
CA SER A 183 -11.91 20.83 -5.06
C SER A 183 -11.62 20.14 -3.74
N ASN A 184 -10.64 20.68 -3.00
CA ASN A 184 -10.24 20.18 -1.69
C ASN A 184 -11.09 20.83 -0.60
N TRP A 185 -12.10 20.11 -0.12
CA TRP A 185 -12.93 20.50 1.02
C TRP A 185 -12.46 19.81 2.31
N GLY A 186 -11.19 19.41 2.37
CA GLY A 186 -10.60 18.67 3.47
C GLY A 186 -11.28 17.31 3.67
N LEU A 187 -11.71 17.03 4.89
CA LEU A 187 -12.34 15.76 5.26
C LEU A 187 -13.63 15.44 4.51
N ILE A 188 -14.35 16.44 4.00
CA ILE A 188 -15.56 16.22 3.19
C ILE A 188 -15.19 15.47 1.90
N SER A 189 -14.07 15.84 1.26
CA SER A 189 -13.57 15.14 0.08
C SER A 189 -13.21 13.68 0.42
N LEU A 190 -12.52 13.44 1.54
CA LEU A 190 -12.19 12.09 2.00
C LEU A 190 -13.43 11.24 2.33
N MET A 191 -14.48 11.85 2.91
CA MET A 191 -15.73 11.15 3.21
C MET A 191 -16.46 10.70 1.95
N GLY A 192 -16.52 11.55 0.93
CA GLY A 192 -17.07 11.17 -0.37
C GLY A 192 -16.32 9.98 -0.95
N GLU A 193 -14.99 10.04 -0.93
CA GLU A 193 -14.11 8.97 -1.40
C GLU A 193 -14.28 7.65 -0.64
N LEU A 194 -14.40 7.69 0.69
CA LEU A 194 -14.67 6.52 1.52
C LEU A 194 -16.06 5.91 1.23
N ASN A 195 -17.08 6.76 1.10
CA ASN A 195 -18.44 6.32 0.77
C ASN A 195 -18.51 5.68 -0.63
N ASP A 196 -17.77 6.26 -1.58
CA ASP A 196 -17.66 5.75 -2.95
C ASP A 196 -16.68 4.57 -3.05
N LYS A 197 -16.04 4.18 -1.94
CA LYS A 197 -15.02 3.12 -1.86
C LYS A 197 -13.87 3.34 -2.85
N ASN A 198 -13.51 4.59 -3.07
CA ASN A 198 -12.55 5.05 -4.06
C ASN A 198 -11.59 6.04 -3.41
N LEU A 199 -10.51 5.51 -2.83
CA LEU A 199 -9.47 6.32 -2.17
C LEU A 199 -8.45 6.82 -3.19
N TRP A 200 -7.86 7.99 -2.92
CA TRP A 200 -6.82 8.59 -3.76
C TRP A 200 -5.57 8.94 -2.97
N GLY A 201 -4.41 8.76 -3.60
CA GLY A 201 -3.15 9.17 -3.03
C GLY A 201 -2.02 9.40 -4.02
N TYR A 202 -0.92 9.90 -3.48
CA TYR A 202 0.38 10.00 -4.15
C TYR A 202 1.36 9.11 -3.40
N VAL A 203 1.91 8.09 -4.06
CA VAL A 203 2.87 7.16 -3.44
C VAL A 203 4.24 7.83 -3.39
N LEU A 204 4.75 8.09 -2.19
CA LEU A 204 6.04 8.77 -1.96
C LEU A 204 7.21 7.79 -1.96
N LYS A 205 7.06 6.71 -1.20
CA LYS A 205 8.12 5.75 -0.90
C LYS A 205 7.50 4.35 -0.93
N LEU A 206 8.10 3.43 -1.69
CA LEU A 206 7.56 2.09 -1.86
C LEU A 206 8.64 0.99 -1.90
N PRO A 207 9.51 0.88 -0.87
CA PRO A 207 10.56 -0.13 -0.92
C PRO A 207 10.01 -1.55 -0.79
N VAL A 208 10.73 -2.49 -1.39
CA VAL A 208 10.40 -3.92 -1.45
C VAL A 208 11.63 -4.77 -1.17
N ASN A 209 11.43 -6.05 -0.82
CA ASN A 209 12.52 -6.98 -0.56
C ASN A 209 12.78 -8.00 -1.68
N THR A 210 12.20 -7.83 -2.88
CA THR A 210 12.52 -8.66 -4.05
C THR A 210 12.78 -7.81 -5.29
N GLU A 211 13.75 -8.25 -6.09
CA GLU A 211 14.14 -7.54 -7.30
C GLU A 211 13.03 -7.58 -8.37
N LEU A 212 12.30 -8.68 -8.45
CA LEU A 212 11.10 -8.81 -9.30
C LEU A 212 10.06 -7.73 -8.97
N ALA A 213 9.74 -7.54 -7.70
CA ALA A 213 8.78 -6.52 -7.29
C ALA A 213 9.30 -5.11 -7.61
N ARG A 214 10.61 -4.86 -7.45
CA ARG A 214 11.24 -3.57 -7.77
C ARG A 214 11.17 -3.28 -9.27
N VAL A 215 11.67 -4.20 -10.09
CA VAL A 215 11.72 -4.03 -11.57
C VAL A 215 10.31 -3.85 -12.12
N ARG A 216 9.36 -4.71 -11.75
CA ARG A 216 7.96 -4.54 -12.20
C ARG A 216 7.39 -3.21 -11.72
N GLY A 217 7.62 -2.85 -10.46
CA GLY A 217 7.14 -1.59 -9.87
C GLY A 217 7.64 -0.36 -10.62
N VAL A 218 8.94 -0.30 -10.91
CA VAL A 218 9.59 0.85 -11.56
C VAL A 218 9.28 0.94 -13.05
N TYR A 219 9.38 -0.17 -13.78
CA TYR A 219 9.30 -0.17 -15.24
C TYR A 219 7.89 -0.41 -15.78
N GLY A 220 7.05 -1.16 -15.05
CA GLY A 220 5.70 -1.53 -15.48
C GLY A 220 4.58 -0.77 -14.78
N TYR A 221 4.77 -0.44 -13.49
CA TYR A 221 3.72 0.19 -12.67
C TYR A 221 3.98 1.65 -12.30
N ASN A 222 5.08 2.25 -12.75
CA ASN A 222 5.43 3.67 -12.51
C ASN A 222 5.43 4.05 -11.02
N LEU A 223 5.88 3.13 -10.16
CA LEU A 223 5.95 3.31 -8.72
C LEU A 223 7.40 3.50 -8.24
N PRO A 224 7.64 4.30 -7.19
CA PRO A 224 8.98 4.64 -6.70
C PRO A 224 9.56 3.50 -5.83
N LYS A 225 9.74 2.32 -6.43
CA LYS A 225 10.26 1.14 -5.72
C LYS A 225 11.77 1.06 -5.75
N TRP A 226 12.35 0.70 -4.62
CA TRP A 226 13.76 0.32 -4.49
C TRP A 226 13.90 -0.86 -3.55
N LEU A 227 15.09 -1.48 -3.54
CA LEU A 227 15.34 -2.74 -2.85
C LEU A 227 15.94 -2.49 -1.47
N ILE A 228 15.31 -3.01 -0.42
CA ILE A 228 15.88 -3.05 0.94
C ILE A 228 15.48 -4.36 1.63
N PRO A 229 16.25 -4.86 2.60
CA PRO A 229 15.80 -5.94 3.47
C PRO A 229 14.53 -5.53 4.24
N ILE A 230 13.57 -6.44 4.30
CA ILE A 230 12.31 -6.26 5.05
C ILE A 230 11.94 -7.60 5.69
N ASP A 231 11.94 -7.61 7.02
CA ASP A 231 11.49 -8.76 7.80
C ASP A 231 10.02 -8.59 8.19
N TYR A 232 9.31 -9.70 8.19
CA TYR A 232 7.92 -9.80 8.63
C TYR A 232 7.80 -10.89 9.68
N THR A 233 7.18 -10.56 10.81
CA THR A 233 6.94 -11.50 11.91
C THR A 233 5.47 -11.41 12.34
N ASN A 234 4.83 -12.57 12.45
CA ASN A 234 3.43 -12.71 12.84
C ASN A 234 3.31 -13.52 14.14
N GLU A 235 3.92 -13.04 15.22
CA GLU A 235 4.06 -13.77 16.49
C GLU A 235 3.37 -13.05 17.65
N GLY A 236 2.96 -13.83 18.67
CA GLY A 236 2.26 -13.30 19.82
C GLY A 236 1.05 -12.44 19.42
N ASN A 237 0.95 -11.26 20.03
CA ASN A 237 -0.17 -10.34 19.86
C ASN A 237 0.02 -9.30 18.73
N ASN A 238 1.15 -9.32 18.00
CA ASN A 238 1.48 -8.27 17.04
C ASN A 238 1.86 -8.83 15.66
N LEU A 239 1.63 -8.02 14.62
CA LEU A 239 2.35 -8.12 13.35
C LEU A 239 3.46 -7.08 13.38
N THR A 240 4.69 -7.49 13.11
CA THR A 240 5.85 -6.61 13.12
C THR A 240 6.57 -6.66 11.79
N PHE A 241 6.90 -5.49 11.27
CA PHE A 241 7.78 -5.31 10.13
C PHE A 241 9.04 -4.59 10.58
N ASN A 242 10.20 -5.11 10.18
CA ASN A 242 11.48 -4.43 10.36
C ASN A 242 12.02 -4.03 9.00
N TYR A 243 12.43 -2.78 8.88
CA TYR A 243 12.97 -2.18 7.69
C TYR A 243 14.42 -1.82 7.92
N TYR A 244 15.24 -2.09 6.91
CA TYR A 244 16.67 -1.82 6.93
C TYR A 244 17.02 -0.85 5.80
N ASP A 245 18.18 -0.20 5.88
CA ASP A 245 18.72 0.56 4.75
C ASP A 245 19.30 -0.39 3.67
N GLU A 246 19.74 0.16 2.55
CA GLU A 246 20.33 -0.62 1.44
C GLU A 246 21.62 -1.37 1.84
N LYS A 247 22.25 -0.98 2.95
CA LYS A 247 23.45 -1.64 3.50
C LYS A 247 23.09 -2.73 4.52
N GLY A 248 21.81 -2.89 4.86
CA GLY A 248 21.33 -3.84 5.85
C GLY A 248 21.37 -3.33 7.29
N ASN A 249 21.64 -2.04 7.53
CA ASN A 249 21.52 -1.47 8.87
C ASN A 249 20.05 -1.29 9.23
N PHE A 250 19.67 -1.59 10.48
CA PHE A 250 18.30 -1.37 10.92
C PHE A 250 17.91 0.10 10.79
N ASP A 251 16.77 0.35 10.15
CA ASP A 251 16.23 1.69 9.96
C ASP A 251 15.04 1.91 10.90
N PHE A 252 13.92 1.22 10.70
CA PHE A 252 12.78 1.35 11.61
C PHE A 252 11.93 0.09 11.68
N SER A 253 11.06 0.02 12.68
CA SER A 253 10.04 -1.02 12.77
C SER A 253 8.64 -0.42 12.87
N MET A 254 7.68 -1.17 12.34
CA MET A 254 6.25 -0.92 12.48
C MET A 254 5.61 -2.14 13.12
N ALA A 255 5.10 -1.99 14.35
CA ALA A 255 4.50 -3.08 15.12
C ALA A 255 3.04 -2.75 15.43
N GLY A 256 2.13 -3.50 14.82
CA GLY A 256 0.68 -3.33 14.98
C GLY A 256 0.07 -4.49 15.76
N LYS A 257 -0.82 -4.18 16.71
CA LYS A 257 -1.58 -5.16 17.47
C LYS A 257 -2.54 -5.93 16.59
N LYS A 258 -2.63 -7.25 16.78
CA LYS A 258 -3.67 -8.09 16.22
C LYS A 258 -4.99 -7.70 16.89
N LEU A 259 -5.93 -7.24 16.07
CA LEU A 259 -7.27 -6.88 16.53
C LEU A 259 -8.23 -8.03 16.24
N ASP A 260 -9.30 -8.14 17.03
CA ASP A 260 -10.36 -9.09 16.78
C ASP A 260 -11.06 -8.74 15.45
N VAL A 261 -10.97 -9.66 14.49
CA VAL A 261 -11.59 -9.51 13.18
C VAL A 261 -12.96 -10.17 13.19
N SER A 262 -14.01 -9.41 12.91
CA SER A 262 -15.33 -10.00 12.65
C SER A 262 -15.39 -10.47 11.19
N THR A 263 -16.02 -11.63 10.99
CA THR A 263 -16.32 -12.12 9.65
C THR A 263 -17.49 -11.31 9.09
N SER A 264 -17.20 -10.35 8.21
CA SER A 264 -18.20 -9.66 7.40
C SER A 264 -18.12 -10.13 5.95
N THR A 265 -19.19 -9.89 5.19
CA THR A 265 -19.16 -10.06 3.73
C THR A 265 -17.97 -9.29 3.16
N PRO A 266 -17.09 -9.93 2.37
CA PRO A 266 -15.94 -9.25 1.80
C PRO A 266 -16.35 -8.04 0.97
N GLU A 267 -15.72 -6.90 1.26
CA GLU A 267 -15.97 -5.65 0.57
C GLU A 267 -14.82 -5.33 -0.38
N ILE A 268 -15.14 -4.86 -1.58
CA ILE A 268 -14.15 -4.38 -2.55
C ILE A 268 -14.04 -2.86 -2.44
N THR A 269 -12.83 -2.38 -2.19
CA THR A 269 -12.46 -0.96 -2.21
C THR A 269 -11.39 -0.73 -3.26
N ARG A 270 -11.50 0.37 -4.01
CA ARG A 270 -10.49 0.80 -4.96
C ARG A 270 -9.55 1.82 -4.32
N SER A 271 -8.25 1.59 -4.45
CA SER A 271 -7.20 2.53 -4.10
C SER A 271 -6.55 3.04 -5.38
N ASN A 272 -6.69 4.33 -5.66
CA ASN A 272 -6.16 5.01 -6.82
C ASN A 272 -4.88 5.76 -6.45
N PHE A 273 -3.95 5.87 -7.39
CA PHE A 273 -2.77 6.70 -7.24
C PHE A 273 -2.47 7.49 -8.51
N ILE A 274 -2.09 8.74 -8.33
CA ILE A 274 -1.47 9.57 -9.36
C ILE A 274 0.01 9.62 -9.05
N ASN A 275 0.86 9.21 -9.99
CA ASN A 275 2.32 9.24 -9.84
C ASN A 275 2.96 9.74 -11.14
N LEU A 276 4.29 9.90 -11.11
CA LEU A 276 5.08 10.19 -12.30
C LEU A 276 5.77 8.91 -12.78
N ASN A 277 5.73 8.63 -14.09
CA ASN A 277 6.58 7.61 -14.68
C ASN A 277 8.05 8.08 -14.77
N LYS A 278 8.94 7.22 -15.26
CA LYS A 278 10.38 7.53 -15.40
C LYS A 278 10.65 8.72 -16.33
N GLN A 279 9.74 9.02 -17.25
CA GLN A 279 9.80 10.17 -18.17
C GLN A 279 9.19 11.45 -17.55
N GLY A 280 8.74 11.41 -16.30
CA GLY A 280 8.12 12.56 -15.63
C GLY A 280 6.73 12.92 -16.16
N GLN A 281 6.02 11.95 -16.74
CA GLN A 281 4.62 12.08 -17.18
C GLN A 281 3.66 11.58 -16.11
N LEU A 282 2.49 12.22 -16.00
CA LEU A 282 1.45 11.84 -15.05
C LEU A 282 0.81 10.51 -15.45
N THR A 283 0.69 9.62 -14.49
CA THR A 283 0.04 8.32 -14.66
C THR A 283 -0.97 8.06 -13.56
N HIS A 284 -2.09 7.46 -13.94
CA HIS A 284 -3.11 6.96 -13.02
C HIS A 284 -3.04 5.45 -12.98
N GLY A 285 -2.79 4.89 -11.79
CA GLY A 285 -2.96 3.47 -11.53
C GLY A 285 -3.96 3.24 -10.41
N TYR A 286 -4.45 2.01 -10.29
CA TYR A 286 -5.35 1.63 -9.21
C TYR A 286 -5.25 0.15 -8.86
N THR A 287 -5.64 -0.14 -7.63
CA THR A 287 -5.76 -1.49 -7.08
C THR A 287 -7.17 -1.67 -6.54
N ASP A 288 -7.83 -2.75 -6.94
CA ASP A 288 -9.03 -3.21 -6.25
C ASP A 288 -8.60 -4.15 -5.13
N VAL A 289 -9.11 -3.90 -3.91
CA VAL A 289 -8.78 -4.66 -2.70
C VAL A 289 -10.06 -5.27 -2.15
N ARG A 290 -10.13 -6.61 -2.13
CA ARG A 290 -11.20 -7.36 -1.50
C ARG A 290 -10.77 -7.74 -0.09
N ALA A 291 -11.29 -7.02 0.90
CA ALA A 291 -10.98 -7.25 2.30
C ALA A 291 -11.72 -8.50 2.81
N MET A 292 -10.96 -9.55 3.16
CA MET A 292 -11.54 -10.81 3.67
C MET A 292 -11.65 -10.78 5.19
N LYS A 293 -10.61 -10.28 5.87
CA LYS A 293 -10.57 -10.10 7.33
C LYS A 293 -9.94 -8.74 7.61
N LYS A 294 -10.66 -7.86 8.31
CA LYS A 294 -10.21 -6.52 8.63
C LYS A 294 -10.79 -6.05 9.96
N ALA A 295 -9.99 -5.33 10.72
CA ALA A 295 -10.41 -4.59 11.91
C ALA A 295 -9.67 -3.25 11.95
N SER A 296 -10.24 -2.30 12.70
CA SER A 296 -9.69 -0.95 12.82
C SER A 296 -9.67 -0.49 14.27
N SER A 297 -8.68 0.29 14.63
CA SER A 297 -8.58 0.98 15.92
C SER A 297 -8.17 2.43 15.75
N LYS A 298 -8.36 3.22 16.81
CA LYS A 298 -7.86 4.59 16.95
C LYS A 298 -6.94 4.75 18.16
N SER A 299 -6.71 3.67 18.90
CA SER A 299 -5.75 3.70 20.01
C SER A 299 -4.34 3.75 19.43
N ALA A 300 -3.55 4.73 19.85
CA ALA A 300 -2.15 4.81 19.43
C ALA A 300 -1.29 3.71 20.04
N GLU A 301 -1.74 3.07 21.12
CA GLU A 301 -1.04 1.93 21.72
C GLU A 301 -1.09 0.68 20.82
N ASP A 302 -2.10 0.59 19.95
CA ASP A 302 -2.27 -0.54 19.03
C ASP A 302 -1.32 -0.48 17.83
N ILE A 303 -0.57 0.61 17.64
CA ILE A 303 0.39 0.73 16.54
C ILE A 303 1.59 1.60 16.93
N GLN A 304 2.79 1.06 16.75
CA GLN A 304 4.02 1.72 17.16
C GLN A 304 4.99 1.81 16.00
N LEU A 305 5.62 2.99 15.86
CA LEU A 305 6.78 3.20 15.00
C LEU A 305 8.01 3.35 15.88
N ASN A 306 9.02 2.52 15.68
CA ASN A 306 10.30 2.63 16.39
C ASN A 306 11.36 3.04 15.38
N LEU A 307 11.80 4.30 15.45
CA LEU A 307 12.66 4.95 14.45
C LEU A 307 14.10 5.00 14.94
N SER A 308 15.06 4.71 14.06
CA SER A 308 16.49 4.97 14.30
C SER A 308 16.92 6.29 13.67
N ASP A 309 18.20 6.43 13.33
CA ASP A 309 18.74 7.54 12.54
C ASP A 309 18.97 7.18 11.06
N GLY A 310 18.43 6.03 10.62
CA GLY A 310 18.45 5.61 9.23
C GLY A 310 17.67 6.53 8.27
N PRO A 311 17.84 6.35 6.95
CA PRO A 311 17.24 7.23 5.94
C PRO A 311 15.71 7.31 5.98
N LEU A 312 15.00 6.18 6.13
CA LEU A 312 13.54 6.14 6.24
C LEU A 312 13.07 6.72 7.57
N SER A 313 13.76 6.45 8.66
CA SER A 313 13.48 7.06 9.97
C SER A 313 13.60 8.57 9.93
N THR A 314 14.69 9.08 9.36
CA THR A 314 14.92 10.51 9.18
C THR A 314 13.81 11.13 8.33
N PHE A 315 13.42 10.44 7.24
CA PHE A 315 12.30 10.87 6.41
C PHE A 315 10.98 10.90 7.21
N ILE A 316 10.64 9.84 7.94
CA ILE A 316 9.40 9.77 8.75
C ILE A 316 9.39 10.85 9.83
N LYS A 317 10.51 11.07 10.53
CA LYS A 317 10.68 12.17 11.49
C LYS A 317 10.39 13.52 10.83
N SER A 318 10.89 13.75 9.61
CA SER A 318 10.69 15.00 8.87
C SER A 318 9.22 15.28 8.50
N LEU A 319 8.35 14.26 8.44
CA LEU A 319 6.93 14.42 8.17
C LEU A 319 6.16 15.09 9.32
N GLY A 320 6.74 15.14 10.53
CA GLY A 320 6.09 15.75 11.69
C GLY A 320 4.78 15.05 12.06
N LEU A 321 4.78 13.70 12.04
CA LEU A 321 3.63 12.88 12.42
C LEU A 321 3.16 13.29 13.83
N SER A 322 1.86 13.51 14.00
CA SER A 322 1.33 14.11 15.24
C SER A 322 0.22 13.31 15.91
N LYS A 323 -0.89 13.04 15.22
CA LYS A 323 -2.01 12.24 15.77
C LYS A 323 -2.32 11.04 14.88
N LEU A 324 -2.59 9.89 15.49
CA LEU A 324 -3.15 8.74 14.79
C LEU A 324 -4.62 9.01 14.47
N VAL A 325 -4.96 8.94 13.19
CA VAL A 325 -6.35 9.03 12.71
C VAL A 325 -6.99 7.65 12.74
N LYS A 326 -6.26 6.64 12.25
CA LYS A 326 -6.76 5.27 12.11
C LYS A 326 -5.61 4.27 12.01
N TYR A 327 -5.74 3.15 12.70
CA TYR A 327 -4.96 1.93 12.50
C TYR A 327 -5.88 0.87 11.88
N ASP A 328 -5.46 0.27 10.77
CA ASP A 328 -6.13 -0.87 10.14
C ASP A 328 -5.25 -2.12 10.25
N TYR A 329 -5.80 -3.17 10.86
CA TYR A 329 -5.26 -4.52 10.86
C TYR A 329 -6.01 -5.37 9.83
N GLN A 330 -5.31 -5.90 8.84
CA GLN A 330 -5.90 -6.68 7.76
C GLN A 330 -5.11 -7.98 7.56
N PRO A 331 -5.39 -9.04 8.34
CA PRO A 331 -4.63 -10.29 8.29
C PRO A 331 -4.87 -11.12 7.03
N GLU A 332 -5.98 -10.89 6.32
CA GLU A 332 -6.25 -11.55 5.05
C GLU A 332 -6.99 -10.61 4.10
N PHE A 333 -6.44 -10.46 2.89
CA PHE A 333 -7.07 -9.73 1.81
C PHE A 333 -6.58 -10.21 0.45
N GLN A 334 -7.41 -9.97 -0.54
CA GLN A 334 -7.10 -10.20 -1.94
C GLN A 334 -6.97 -8.86 -2.67
N ALA A 335 -6.12 -8.79 -3.69
CA ALA A 335 -6.00 -7.59 -4.50
C ALA A 335 -5.75 -7.86 -5.99
N ALA A 336 -6.18 -6.92 -6.82
CA ALA A 336 -5.92 -6.88 -8.25
C ALA A 336 -5.32 -5.49 -8.60
N LEU A 337 -4.03 -5.45 -8.92
CA LEU A 337 -3.30 -4.22 -9.28
C LEU A 337 -3.27 -4.07 -10.80
N TYR A 338 -3.88 -3.02 -11.30
CA TYR A 338 -3.97 -2.73 -12.73
C TYR A 338 -2.77 -1.91 -13.18
N THR A 339 -2.27 -2.20 -14.38
CA THR A 339 -1.21 -1.38 -15.00
C THR A 339 -1.67 0.06 -15.12
N PRO A 340 -0.83 1.03 -14.77
CA PRO A 340 -1.20 2.44 -14.84
C PRO A 340 -1.33 2.88 -16.30
N GLU A 341 -2.17 3.89 -16.52
CA GLU A 341 -2.34 4.56 -17.80
C GLU A 341 -1.84 6.01 -17.70
N LEU A 342 -1.44 6.59 -18.83
CA LEU A 342 -1.16 8.02 -18.87
C LEU A 342 -2.43 8.79 -18.54
N VAL A 343 -2.30 9.80 -17.67
CA VAL A 343 -3.41 10.74 -17.45
C VAL A 343 -3.61 11.49 -18.77
N LYS A 344 -4.81 11.36 -19.35
CA LYS A 344 -5.19 12.13 -20.53
C LYS A 344 -5.37 13.58 -20.10
N ASP A 345 -4.74 14.52 -20.80
CA ASP A 345 -5.08 15.93 -20.67
C ASP A 345 -6.55 16.09 -21.10
N GLU A 346 -7.45 16.36 -20.16
CA GLU A 346 -8.86 16.69 -20.47
C GLU A 346 -8.99 18.09 -21.10
N ASN A 347 -7.88 18.74 -21.46
CA ASN A 347 -7.79 20.07 -22.06
C ASN A 347 -7.25 20.06 -23.51
N LYS A 348 -7.43 18.98 -24.27
CA LYS A 348 -7.20 18.98 -25.72
C LYS A 348 -8.44 18.54 -26.49
#